data_AF-A0A7X7ZBM0-F1
#
_entry.id   AF-A0A7X7ZBM0-F1
#
_cell.length_a   1.000
_cell.length_b   1.000
_cell.length_c   1.000
_cell.angle_alpha   90.00
_cell.angle_beta   90.00
_cell.angle_gamma   90.00
#
_symmetry.space_group_name_H-M   'P 1'
#
loop_
_entity.id
_entity.type
_entity.pdbx_description
1 polymer ?
#
loop_
_entity_poly.entity_id
_entity_poly.type
_entity_poly.pdbx_seq_one_letter_code
_entity_poly.pdbx_strand_id
1 'polypeptide(L)'
;MKKRLILFCVALLALTLINDSLAIPAFARKYSMSCQTCHSPFPRLKAYGDEFAGNGFQLSDREAPRYFVETGDDQLSLIRDFPLALRIDGFMTLNNKKSEKLDFSSPYLVKLLSGGSITKDISYYLYFFFGERGEVAGLEDAFIMFNNLFNIDLDIYVGQFQVSDP
;
A
#
# COMPACT_ATOMS: atom_id res chain seq x y z
N MET A 1 38.32 -6.95 -16.45
CA MET A 1 38.01 -5.56 -15.99
C MET A 1 37.12 -4.81 -16.98
N LYS A 2 37.53 -4.60 -18.25
CA LYS A 2 36.71 -3.88 -19.25
C LYS A 2 35.28 -4.42 -19.45
N LYS A 3 35.09 -5.74 -19.50
CA LYS A 3 33.74 -6.36 -19.64
C LYS A 3 32.81 -6.10 -18.44
N ARG A 4 33.34 -6.11 -17.21
CA ARG A 4 32.57 -5.81 -15.99
C ARG A 4 32.17 -4.33 -15.93
N LEU A 5 33.06 -3.44 -16.37
CA LEU A 5 32.76 -2.00 -16.49
C LEU A 5 31.67 -1.74 -17.54
N ILE A 6 31.72 -2.39 -18.70
CA ILE A 6 30.68 -2.29 -19.73
C ILE A 6 29.34 -2.79 -19.19
N LEU A 7 29.31 -3.95 -18.51
CA LEU A 7 28.08 -4.48 -17.91
C LEU A 7 27.48 -3.52 -16.87
N PHE A 8 28.33 -2.91 -16.04
CA PHE A 8 27.90 -1.91 -15.06
C PHE A 8 27.31 -0.66 -15.72
N CYS A 9 27.96 -0.12 -16.75
CA CYS A 9 27.43 1.03 -17.49
C CYS A 9 26.11 0.70 -18.21
N VAL A 10 25.97 -0.50 -18.76
CA VAL A 10 24.71 -0.96 -19.38
C VAL A 10 23.60 -1.09 -18.34
N ALA A 11 23.88 -1.64 -17.16
CA ALA A 11 22.91 -1.72 -16.06
C ALA A 11 22.50 -0.33 -15.56
N LEU A 12 23.45 0.60 -15.43
CA LEU A 12 23.20 1.98 -15.04
C LEU A 12 22.32 2.70 -16.09
N LEU A 13 22.59 2.49 -17.38
CA LEU A 13 21.79 3.03 -18.47
C LEU A 13 20.37 2.42 -18.48
N ALA A 14 20.23 1.13 -18.21
CA ALA A 14 18.93 0.46 -18.12
C ALA A 14 18.06 1.02 -16.98
N LEU A 15 18.68 1.39 -15.84
CA LEU A 15 17.98 2.05 -14.74
C LEU A 15 17.43 3.43 -15.12
N THR A 16 18.10 4.17 -16.01
CA THR A 16 17.59 5.47 -16.51
C THR A 16 16.42 5.34 -17.49
N LEU A 17 16.13 4.13 -17.99
CA LEU A 17 14.99 3.87 -18.87
C LEU A 17 13.70 3.55 -18.10
N ILE A 18 13.77 3.37 -16.77
CA ILE A 18 12.61 3.15 -15.91
C ILE A 18 11.99 4.52 -15.57
N ASN A 19 11.05 4.96 -16.38
CA ASN A 19 10.33 6.24 -16.16
C ASN A 19 9.08 6.08 -15.30
N ASP A 20 8.53 4.87 -15.23
CA ASP A 20 7.31 4.56 -14.49
C ASP A 20 7.63 3.65 -13.30
N SER A 21 7.34 4.13 -12.09
CA SER A 21 7.26 3.26 -10.92
C SER A 21 5.87 2.65 -10.86
N LEU A 22 5.77 1.31 -10.76
CA LEU A 22 4.54 0.59 -10.45
C LEU A 22 4.18 0.77 -8.97
N ALA A 23 3.94 2.01 -8.55
CA ALA A 23 3.45 2.32 -7.23
C ALA A 23 1.98 1.89 -7.11
N ILE A 24 1.49 1.76 -5.87
CA ILE A 24 0.09 1.48 -5.56
C ILE A 24 -0.57 2.79 -5.07
N PRO A 25 -0.92 3.75 -5.95
CA PRO A 25 -1.51 5.03 -5.54
C PRO A 25 -3.03 4.89 -5.31
N ALA A 26 -3.49 3.81 -4.65
CA ALA A 26 -4.92 3.51 -4.54
C ALA A 26 -5.72 4.67 -3.91
N PHE A 27 -5.23 5.20 -2.78
CA PHE A 27 -5.84 6.33 -2.11
C PHE A 27 -5.68 7.65 -2.88
N ALA A 28 -4.51 7.88 -3.46
CA ALA A 28 -4.27 9.08 -4.28
C ALA A 28 -5.19 9.11 -5.52
N ARG A 29 -5.50 7.95 -6.14
CA ARG A 29 -6.48 7.81 -7.23
C ARG A 29 -7.91 8.05 -6.75
N LYS A 30 -8.28 7.58 -5.55
CA LYS A 30 -9.61 7.81 -4.94
C LYS A 30 -9.95 9.30 -4.90
N TYR A 31 -8.97 10.15 -4.58
CA TYR A 31 -9.16 11.60 -4.43
C TYR A 31 -8.53 12.44 -5.55
N SER A 32 -8.02 11.83 -6.61
CA SER A 32 -7.31 12.51 -7.71
C SER A 32 -6.25 13.50 -7.21
N MET A 33 -5.32 13.00 -6.38
CA MET A 33 -4.24 13.79 -5.79
C MET A 33 -2.85 13.17 -6.01
N SER A 34 -1.80 13.93 -5.72
CA SER A 34 -0.42 13.43 -5.79
C SER A 34 -0.09 12.56 -4.57
N CYS A 35 0.73 11.53 -4.75
CA CYS A 35 1.28 10.74 -3.64
C CYS A 35 2.11 11.62 -2.67
N GLN A 36 2.72 12.71 -3.18
CA GLN A 36 3.48 13.66 -2.37
C GLN A 36 2.60 14.49 -1.43
N THR A 37 1.28 14.48 -1.62
CA THR A 37 0.34 15.09 -0.68
C THR A 37 0.40 14.38 0.68
N CYS A 38 0.48 13.05 0.69
CA CYS A 38 0.57 12.26 1.93
C CYS A 38 2.00 11.89 2.31
N HIS A 39 2.90 11.67 1.34
CA HIS A 39 4.25 11.13 1.60
C HIS A 39 5.38 12.16 1.47
N SER A 40 6.40 12.04 2.34
CA SER A 40 7.69 12.75 2.21
C SER A 40 8.77 12.21 3.18
N PRO A 41 9.89 11.65 2.69
CA PRO A 41 10.02 11.02 1.37
C PRO A 41 9.15 9.75 1.31
N PHE A 42 8.69 9.36 0.12
CA PHE A 42 8.00 8.07 -0.02
C PHE A 42 8.89 6.93 0.50
N PRO A 43 8.36 5.96 1.27
CA PRO A 43 6.96 5.73 1.65
C PRO A 43 6.51 6.37 2.98
N ARG A 44 7.37 7.14 3.65
CA ARG A 44 7.06 7.77 4.94
C ARG A 44 5.90 8.77 4.82
N LEU A 45 4.95 8.71 5.74
CA LEU A 45 3.85 9.66 5.85
C LEU A 45 4.31 10.99 6.47
N LYS A 46 3.66 12.08 6.03
CA LYS A 46 3.64 13.37 6.73
C LYS A 46 2.43 13.39 7.66
N ALA A 47 2.32 14.43 8.50
CA ALA A 47 1.14 14.65 9.35
C ALA A 47 -0.19 14.53 8.58
N TYR A 48 -0.29 15.09 7.37
CA TYR A 48 -1.48 14.95 6.52
C TYR A 48 -1.79 13.49 6.13
N GLY A 49 -0.74 12.71 5.85
CA GLY A 49 -0.88 11.29 5.55
C GLY A 49 -1.26 10.45 6.76
N ASP A 50 -0.71 10.79 7.93
CA ASP A 50 -1.05 10.16 9.22
C ASP A 50 -2.50 10.45 9.59
N GLU A 51 -2.96 11.69 9.42
CA GLU A 51 -4.37 12.09 9.61
C GLU A 51 -5.30 11.34 8.65
N PHE A 52 -4.94 11.27 7.37
CA PHE A 52 -5.71 10.50 6.38
C PHE A 52 -5.80 9.01 6.75
N ALA A 53 -4.70 8.41 7.20
CA ALA A 53 -4.69 7.01 7.64
C ALA A 53 -5.50 6.82 8.93
N GLY A 54 -5.44 7.77 9.87
CA GLY A 54 -6.24 7.77 11.10
C GLY A 54 -7.74 7.88 10.83
N ASN A 55 -8.13 8.75 9.90
CA ASN A 55 -9.51 9.00 9.51
C ASN A 55 -10.11 7.92 8.57
N GLY A 56 -9.66 6.67 8.66
CA GLY A 56 -10.27 5.60 7.88
C GLY A 56 -9.92 5.62 6.40
N PHE A 57 -8.81 6.23 6.00
CA PHE A 57 -8.51 6.50 4.59
C PHE A 57 -9.63 7.33 3.92
N GLN A 58 -10.21 8.25 4.70
CA GLN A 58 -11.20 9.22 4.28
C GLN A 58 -10.68 10.64 4.49
N LEU A 59 -11.11 11.56 3.62
CA LEU A 59 -10.92 13.00 3.81
C LEU A 59 -12.23 13.60 4.29
N SER A 60 -12.17 14.38 5.36
CA SER A 60 -13.34 15.06 5.95
C SER A 60 -13.80 16.25 5.11
N ASP A 61 -12.87 16.88 4.38
CA ASP A 61 -13.08 18.10 3.60
C ASP A 61 -13.34 17.83 2.10
N ARG A 62 -13.24 16.56 1.68
CA ARG A 62 -13.30 16.21 0.26
C ARG A 62 -13.97 14.87 0.02
N GLU A 63 -14.97 14.88 -0.87
CA GLU A 63 -15.62 13.67 -1.33
C GLU A 63 -14.76 12.90 -2.34
N ALA A 64 -15.02 11.59 -2.43
CA ALA A 64 -14.41 10.70 -3.41
C ALA A 64 -15.44 10.36 -4.52
N PRO A 65 -15.65 11.25 -5.52
CA PRO A 65 -16.81 11.19 -6.42
C PRO A 65 -16.90 9.93 -7.28
N ARG A 66 -15.82 9.16 -7.40
CA ARG A 66 -15.80 7.90 -8.17
C ARG A 66 -15.75 6.65 -7.31
N TYR A 67 -15.70 6.79 -6.00
CA TYR A 67 -15.50 5.65 -5.09
C TYR A 67 -16.80 4.84 -4.91
N PHE A 68 -17.93 5.53 -4.79
CA PHE A 68 -19.25 4.90 -4.74
C PHE A 68 -19.98 5.04 -6.10
N VAL A 69 -20.96 4.17 -6.32
CA VAL A 69 -21.92 4.27 -7.42
C VAL A 69 -23.02 5.25 -7.02
N GLU A 70 -23.36 6.17 -7.91
CA GLU A 70 -24.52 7.05 -7.76
C GLU A 70 -25.79 6.23 -7.96
N THR A 71 -26.48 5.89 -6.87
CA THR A 71 -27.69 5.04 -6.88
C THR A 71 -28.98 5.85 -6.85
N GLY A 72 -28.92 7.13 -6.47
CA GLY A 72 -30.09 7.97 -6.20
C GLY A 72 -30.70 7.78 -4.80
N ASP A 73 -30.12 6.91 -3.98
CA ASP A 73 -30.47 6.68 -2.57
C ASP A 73 -29.29 7.13 -1.70
N ASP A 74 -29.52 8.16 -0.88
CA ASP A 74 -28.49 8.79 -0.03
C ASP A 74 -28.05 7.90 1.14
N GLN A 75 -28.81 6.84 1.45
CA GLN A 75 -28.47 5.86 2.50
C GLN A 75 -27.68 4.68 1.96
N LEU A 76 -27.56 4.52 0.64
CA LEU A 76 -26.92 3.37 0.01
C LEU A 76 -25.50 3.69 -0.47
N SER A 77 -24.50 3.29 0.32
CA SER A 77 -23.09 3.33 -0.09
C SER A 77 -22.71 2.05 -0.85
N LEU A 78 -22.65 2.12 -2.19
CA LEU A 78 -22.24 0.98 -3.03
C LEU A 78 -20.86 1.22 -3.63
N ILE A 79 -19.84 0.50 -3.16
CA ILE A 79 -18.46 0.63 -3.67
C ILE A 79 -18.44 0.25 -5.16
N ARG A 80 -17.90 1.14 -6.00
CA ARG A 80 -17.83 0.95 -7.46
C ARG A 80 -16.82 -0.11 -7.86
N ASP A 81 -15.59 0.06 -7.36
CA ASP A 81 -14.46 -0.83 -7.65
C ASP A 81 -13.82 -1.25 -6.33
N PHE A 82 -13.81 -2.55 -6.05
CA PHE A 82 -13.22 -3.06 -4.81
C PHE A 82 -11.69 -2.84 -4.84
N PRO A 83 -11.11 -2.05 -3.91
CA PRO A 83 -9.71 -1.65 -3.98
C PRO A 83 -8.81 -2.83 -3.58
N LEU A 84 -8.27 -3.53 -4.57
CA LEU A 84 -7.30 -4.60 -4.38
C LEU A 84 -5.92 -4.17 -4.91
N ALA A 85 -4.88 -4.52 -4.16
CA ALA A 85 -3.51 -4.33 -4.58
C ALA A 85 -2.62 -5.50 -4.19
N LEU A 86 -1.60 -5.76 -5.00
CA LEU A 86 -0.60 -6.80 -4.76
C LEU A 86 0.77 -6.13 -4.70
N ARG A 87 1.53 -6.39 -3.64
CA ARG A 87 2.93 -5.99 -3.51
C ARG A 87 3.81 -7.24 -3.48
N ILE A 88 4.85 -7.23 -4.29
CA ILE A 88 5.82 -8.33 -4.41
C ILE A 88 7.20 -7.76 -4.09
N ASP A 89 7.85 -8.28 -3.06
CA ASP A 89 9.21 -7.88 -2.70
C ASP A 89 10.21 -8.97 -3.13
N GLY A 90 11.17 -8.56 -3.95
CA GLY A 90 12.27 -9.41 -4.41
C GLY A 90 13.59 -8.97 -3.81
N PHE A 91 14.41 -9.93 -3.38
CA PHE A 91 15.73 -9.65 -2.80
C PHE A 91 16.82 -10.32 -3.64
N MET A 92 17.95 -9.63 -3.78
CA MET A 92 19.10 -10.12 -4.53
C MET A 92 20.34 -9.96 -3.66
N THR A 93 21.03 -11.07 -3.40
CA THR A 93 22.20 -11.09 -2.54
C THR A 93 23.43 -11.46 -3.36
N LEU A 94 24.45 -10.60 -3.34
CA LEU A 94 25.74 -10.84 -3.97
C LEU A 94 26.78 -11.15 -2.90
N ASN A 95 27.16 -12.42 -2.76
CA ASN A 95 28.16 -12.83 -1.80
C ASN A 95 29.55 -12.86 -2.46
N ASN A 96 30.50 -12.08 -1.93
CA ASN A 96 31.83 -11.91 -2.53
C ASN A 96 32.95 -12.67 -1.78
N LYS A 97 32.62 -13.55 -0.82
CA LYS A 97 33.63 -14.11 0.11
C LYS A 97 34.07 -15.55 -0.12
N LYS A 98 33.52 -16.31 -1.09
CA LYS A 98 34.07 -17.65 -1.46
C LYS A 98 33.50 -18.30 -2.72
N SER A 99 32.43 -17.74 -3.27
CA SER A 99 31.69 -18.30 -4.40
C SER A 99 31.27 -17.12 -5.25
N GLU A 100 31.84 -16.94 -6.45
CA GLU A 100 31.39 -15.94 -7.45
C GLU A 100 29.99 -16.30 -8.01
N LYS A 101 29.08 -16.85 -7.19
CA LYS A 101 27.72 -17.18 -7.56
C LYS A 101 26.80 -16.03 -7.16
N LEU A 102 26.01 -15.60 -8.13
CA LEU A 102 24.91 -14.68 -7.96
C LEU A 102 23.72 -15.50 -7.46
N ASP A 103 23.40 -15.39 -6.18
CA ASP A 103 22.24 -16.05 -5.59
C ASP A 103 21.02 -15.11 -5.71
N PHE A 104 20.06 -15.52 -6.52
CA PHE A 104 18.80 -14.80 -6.74
C PHE A 104 17.70 -15.44 -5.87
N SER A 105 17.22 -14.70 -4.87
CA SER A 105 16.16 -15.14 -3.95
C SER A 105 14.88 -14.33 -4.23
N SER A 106 14.14 -14.73 -5.26
CA SER A 106 12.87 -14.09 -5.63
C SER A 106 11.76 -15.12 -5.79
N PRO A 107 10.52 -14.86 -5.34
CA PRO A 107 10.06 -13.75 -4.48
C PRO A 107 10.17 -14.10 -2.99
N TYR A 108 10.48 -13.12 -2.12
CA TYR A 108 10.65 -13.34 -0.68
C TYR A 108 9.33 -13.06 0.08
N LEU A 109 8.56 -12.05 -0.38
CA LEU A 109 7.29 -11.61 0.24
C LEU A 109 6.26 -11.31 -0.84
N VAL A 110 5.03 -11.78 -0.65
CA VAL A 110 3.86 -11.31 -1.40
C VAL A 110 2.84 -10.79 -0.39
N LYS A 111 2.35 -9.57 -0.62
CA LYS A 111 1.34 -8.90 0.21
C LYS A 111 0.09 -8.64 -0.64
N LEU A 112 -1.06 -9.17 -0.25
CA LEU A 112 -2.36 -8.79 -0.80
C LEU A 112 -2.98 -7.74 0.12
N LEU A 113 -3.33 -6.59 -0.44
CA LEU A 113 -3.76 -5.41 0.29
C LEU A 113 -5.13 -4.96 -0.20
N SER A 114 -5.98 -4.53 0.73
CA SER A 114 -7.24 -3.89 0.45
C SER A 114 -7.58 -2.92 1.56
N GLY A 115 -8.19 -1.78 1.24
CA GLY A 115 -8.57 -0.83 2.25
C GLY A 115 -9.30 0.38 1.68
N GLY A 116 -10.21 0.93 2.47
CA GLY A 116 -11.01 2.08 2.09
C GLY A 116 -12.28 2.20 2.91
N SER A 117 -13.20 3.04 2.44
CA SER A 117 -14.46 3.38 3.11
C SER A 117 -15.57 2.39 2.74
N ILE A 118 -16.33 1.91 3.72
CA ILE A 118 -17.56 1.15 3.48
C ILE A 118 -18.73 2.12 3.32
N THR A 119 -18.81 3.08 4.23
CA THR A 119 -19.79 4.18 4.22
C THR A 119 -19.15 5.41 4.89
N LYS A 120 -19.94 6.46 5.11
CA LYS A 120 -19.53 7.61 5.91
C LYS A 120 -19.10 7.11 7.30
N ASP A 121 -17.90 7.48 7.73
CA ASP A 121 -17.37 7.17 9.07
C ASP A 121 -17.13 5.67 9.38
N ILE A 122 -17.27 4.77 8.39
CA ILE A 122 -16.90 3.37 8.55
C ILE A 122 -15.96 2.95 7.43
N SER A 123 -14.80 2.43 7.79
CA SER A 123 -13.76 1.98 6.88
C SER A 123 -13.24 0.59 7.25
N TYR A 124 -12.47 -0.01 6.34
CA TYR A 124 -11.79 -1.28 6.59
C TYR A 124 -10.36 -1.24 6.06
N TYR A 125 -9.54 -2.11 6.62
CA TYR A 125 -8.23 -2.43 6.12
C TYR A 125 -8.00 -3.93 6.19
N LEU A 126 -7.41 -4.48 5.14
CA LEU A 126 -7.08 -5.89 5.00
C LEU A 126 -5.68 -6.02 4.39
N TYR A 127 -4.86 -6.82 5.04
CA TYR A 127 -3.51 -7.14 4.63
C TYR A 127 -3.24 -8.62 4.89
N PHE A 128 -2.99 -9.34 3.80
CA PHE A 128 -2.68 -10.76 3.82
C PHE A 128 -1.25 -11.00 3.34
N PHE A 129 -0.50 -11.79 4.09
CA PHE A 129 0.92 -12.01 3.87
C PHE A 129 1.21 -13.46 3.47
N PHE A 130 1.99 -13.59 2.40
CA PHE A 130 2.51 -14.87 1.91
C PHE A 130 4.04 -14.82 1.98
N GLY A 131 4.65 -15.70 2.78
CA GLY A 131 6.10 -15.70 3.00
C GLY A 131 6.84 -16.70 2.12
N GLU A 132 8.14 -16.50 1.94
CA GLU A 132 9.10 -17.60 2.11
C GLU A 132 9.14 -18.70 1.04
N ARG A 133 8.21 -19.62 1.24
CA ARG A 133 8.21 -20.99 0.73
C ARG A 133 6.81 -21.43 0.31
N GLY A 134 5.91 -20.46 0.08
CA GLY A 134 4.49 -20.73 -0.15
C GLY A 134 3.72 -21.08 1.12
N GLU A 135 4.31 -20.86 2.29
CA GLU A 135 3.56 -20.90 3.55
C GLU A 135 2.73 -19.62 3.66
N VAL A 136 1.42 -19.82 3.81
CA VAL A 136 0.48 -18.76 4.15
C VAL A 136 0.74 -18.39 5.60
N ALA A 137 1.45 -17.29 5.83
CA ALA A 137 1.67 -16.76 7.18
C ALA A 137 0.35 -16.30 7.81
N GLY A 138 -0.62 -15.87 6.98
CA GLY A 138 -2.01 -15.63 7.37
C GLY A 138 -2.50 -14.22 7.05
N LEU A 139 -3.67 -13.90 7.62
CA LEU A 139 -4.20 -12.54 7.67
C LEU A 139 -3.39 -11.80 8.72
N GLU A 140 -2.64 -10.76 8.35
CA GLU A 140 -1.81 -10.01 9.29
C GLU A 140 -2.64 -8.88 9.92
N ASP A 141 -3.22 -8.02 9.07
CA ASP A 141 -4.18 -7.02 9.50
C ASP A 141 -5.55 -7.26 8.87
N ALA A 142 -6.57 -7.23 9.69
CA ALA A 142 -7.97 -7.18 9.28
C ALA A 142 -8.78 -6.48 10.34
N PHE A 143 -9.13 -5.24 10.07
CA PHE A 143 -9.89 -4.43 11.01
C PHE A 143 -10.86 -3.51 10.31
N ILE A 144 -11.89 -3.15 11.07
CA ILE A 144 -12.89 -2.14 10.73
C ILE A 144 -12.61 -0.93 11.60
N MET A 145 -12.69 0.24 11.00
CA MET A 145 -12.50 1.54 11.64
C MET A 145 -13.86 2.21 11.70
N PHE A 146 -14.26 2.61 12.89
CA PHE A 146 -15.40 3.48 13.13
C PHE A 146 -14.81 4.84 13.49
N ASN A 147 -14.98 5.81 12.60
CA ASN A 147 -14.41 7.14 12.75
C ASN A 147 -15.45 8.12 13.31
N ASN A 148 -15.00 9.22 13.90
CA ASN A 148 -15.86 10.35 14.31
C ASN A 148 -17.08 9.95 15.18
N LEU A 149 -16.94 8.97 16.10
CA LEU A 149 -18.07 8.49 16.89
C LEU A 149 -18.73 9.64 17.64
N PHE A 150 -20.06 9.70 17.59
CA PHE A 150 -20.84 10.77 18.23
C PHE A 150 -20.50 12.19 17.73
N ASN A 151 -19.93 12.33 16.52
CA ASN A 151 -19.46 13.59 15.94
C ASN A 151 -18.35 14.27 16.75
N ILE A 152 -17.53 13.49 17.46
CA ILE A 152 -16.30 13.97 18.09
C ILE A 152 -15.11 13.25 17.48
N ASP A 153 -13.91 13.80 17.64
CA ASP A 153 -12.64 13.21 17.22
C ASP A 153 -12.29 11.99 18.11
N LEU A 154 -13.07 10.93 17.95
CA LEU A 154 -12.96 9.66 18.64
C LEU A 154 -13.18 8.53 17.64
N ASP A 155 -12.14 7.72 17.47
CA ASP A 155 -12.14 6.60 16.56
C ASP A 155 -12.00 5.27 17.32
N ILE A 156 -12.69 4.24 16.84
CA ILE A 156 -12.60 2.88 17.37
C ILE A 156 -12.23 1.91 16.26
N TYR A 157 -11.20 1.10 16.54
CA TYR A 157 -10.67 0.11 15.62
C TYR A 157 -10.98 -1.27 16.19
N VAL A 158 -11.62 -2.12 15.39
CA VAL A 158 -12.02 -3.46 15.82
C VAL A 158 -11.50 -4.48 14.82
N GLY A 159 -10.70 -5.42 15.30
CA GLY A 159 -10.19 -6.51 14.49
C GLY A 159 -8.81 -6.96 14.91
N GLN A 160 -8.13 -7.62 13.98
CA GLN A 160 -6.74 -8.02 14.13
C GLN A 160 -5.85 -6.94 13.52
N PHE A 161 -4.87 -6.49 14.27
CA PHE A 161 -3.85 -5.56 13.80
C PHE A 161 -2.50 -5.94 14.41
N GLN A 162 -1.42 -5.82 13.65
CA GLN A 162 -0.07 -5.90 14.17
C GLN A 162 0.28 -4.62 14.93
N VAL A 163 0.90 -4.80 16.10
CA VAL A 163 1.50 -3.68 16.85
C VAL A 163 2.79 -3.19 16.17
N SER A 164 3.42 -4.04 15.35
CA SER A 164 4.58 -3.73 14.50
C SER A 164 4.69 -4.72 13.32
N ASP A 165 4.92 -4.22 12.09
CA ASP A 165 5.24 -5.01 10.88
C ASP A 165 6.64 -5.66 11.08
N PRO A 166 6.84 -6.97 10.80
CA PRO A 166 8.11 -7.68 10.99
C PRO A 166 9.26 -7.23 10.07
#